data_AF-A0A1K2C4D0-F1
#
_entry.id   AF-A0A1K2C4D0-F1
#
_cell.length_a   1.000
_cell.length_b   1.000
_cell.length_c   1.000
_cell.angle_alpha   90.00
_cell.angle_beta   90.00
_cell.angle_gamma   90.00
#
_symmetry.space_group_name_H-M   'P 1'
#
loop_
_entity.id
_entity.type
_entity.pdbx_description
1 polymer ?
#
loop_
_entity_poly.entity_id
_entity_poly.type
_entity_poly.pdbx_seq_one_letter_code
_entity_poly.pdbx_strand_id
1 'polypeptide(L)'
;MSTEWTWDFNGYDPKKERTVEALCTLGNGRSATRGAAPESTAGTAHYPGTYAAGCSNRLSSNVAGEKVCNEDMVNLPDWSRMRYRCLPDDGPAGEWLTPDDPSVRCCSASLDLRGGILTRHLFFQDGHGRRLGVTHTRLVHMGDPYLAIQRTAFHGYGWSGVIEVES
;
A
#
# COMPACT_ATOMS: atom_id res chain seq x y z
N MET A 1 1.34 14.42 14.50
CA MET A 1 0.58 15.68 14.63
C MET A 1 0.57 16.25 13.24
N SER A 2 -0.60 16.37 12.62
CA SER A 2 -0.71 16.96 11.28
C SER A 2 -0.09 18.36 11.27
N THR A 3 0.86 18.59 10.37
CA THR A 3 1.37 19.94 10.08
C THR A 3 0.54 20.54 8.94
N GLU A 4 0.72 21.82 8.64
CA GLU A 4 -0.02 22.49 7.55
C GLU A 4 0.06 21.73 6.20
N TRP A 5 1.13 20.96 5.96
CA TRP A 5 1.38 20.28 4.68
C TRP A 5 1.54 18.77 4.80
N THR A 6 1.15 18.18 5.92
CA THR A 6 1.32 16.74 6.15
C THR A 6 0.05 16.14 6.71
N TRP A 7 -0.51 15.16 6.02
CA TRP A 7 -1.59 14.33 6.57
C TRP A 7 -1.01 13.07 7.19
N ASP A 8 -1.14 12.95 8.51
CA ASP A 8 -0.69 11.78 9.26
C ASP A 8 -1.88 10.90 9.68
N PHE A 9 -1.74 9.60 9.42
CA PHE A 9 -2.63 8.54 9.86
C PHE A 9 -1.82 7.60 10.75
N ASN A 10 -2.14 7.56 12.04
CA ASN A 10 -1.43 6.75 13.02
C ASN A 10 -2.29 5.58 13.48
N GLY A 11 -1.69 4.40 13.52
CA GLY A 11 -2.38 3.16 13.85
C GLY A 11 -2.98 2.47 12.63
N TYR A 12 -3.44 1.24 12.85
CA TYR A 12 -4.09 0.40 11.86
C TYR A 12 -5.49 0.06 12.33
N ASP A 13 -6.49 0.30 11.48
CA ASP A 13 -7.86 -0.15 11.66
C ASP A 13 -8.38 -0.66 10.32
N PRO A 14 -8.54 -1.99 10.13
CA PRO A 14 -8.99 -2.58 8.87
C PRO A 14 -10.26 -1.94 8.30
N LYS A 15 -11.14 -1.41 9.17
CA LYS A 15 -12.39 -0.77 8.74
C LYS A 15 -12.18 0.64 8.17
N LYS A 16 -11.05 1.27 8.46
CA LYS A 16 -10.70 2.63 8.03
C LYS A 16 -9.66 2.65 6.90
N GLU A 17 -8.95 1.54 6.66
CA GLU A 17 -7.86 1.52 5.69
C GLU A 17 -8.29 1.94 4.28
N ARG A 18 -9.45 1.50 3.77
CA ARG A 18 -9.94 1.98 2.46
C ARG A 18 -10.06 3.49 2.37
N THR A 19 -10.39 4.17 3.47
CA THR A 19 -10.43 5.64 3.54
C THR A 19 -9.03 6.23 3.54
N VAL A 20 -8.10 5.66 4.33
CA VAL A 20 -6.68 6.08 4.34
C VAL A 20 -6.07 5.94 2.95
N GLU A 21 -6.31 4.81 2.29
CA GLU A 21 -5.89 4.55 0.92
C GLU A 21 -6.45 5.55 -0.09
N ALA A 22 -7.71 5.95 0.07
CA ALA A 22 -8.34 6.94 -0.79
C ALA A 22 -7.70 8.33 -0.58
N LEU A 23 -7.55 8.76 0.69
CA LEU A 23 -6.96 10.04 1.06
C LEU A 23 -5.47 10.13 0.71
N CYS A 24 -4.75 9.00 0.71
CA CYS A 24 -3.34 8.90 0.35
C CYS A 24 -3.10 8.56 -1.13
N THR A 25 -4.11 8.73 -2.01
CA THR A 25 -3.94 8.50 -3.45
C THR A 25 -2.94 9.50 -4.04
N LEU A 26 -1.99 9.00 -4.84
CA LEU A 26 -1.05 9.83 -5.60
C LEU A 26 -1.46 9.82 -7.08
N GLY A 27 -1.25 10.94 -7.78
CA GLY A 27 -1.51 11.01 -9.21
C GLY A 27 -0.97 12.27 -9.86
N ASN A 28 -0.80 12.22 -11.19
CA ASN A 28 -0.23 13.31 -12.00
C ASN A 28 -1.15 13.76 -13.15
N GLY A 29 -2.44 13.39 -13.09
CA GLY A 29 -3.42 13.67 -14.13
C GLY A 29 -3.39 12.68 -15.31
N ARG A 30 -2.29 11.94 -15.52
CA ARG A 30 -2.25 10.82 -16.47
C ARG A 30 -2.61 9.51 -15.78
N SER A 31 -2.02 9.25 -14.62
CA SER A 31 -2.32 8.08 -13.80
C SER A 31 -2.52 8.46 -12.34
N ALA A 32 -3.21 7.58 -11.62
CA ALA A 32 -3.39 7.68 -10.18
C ALA A 32 -3.28 6.29 -9.55
N THR A 33 -2.60 6.19 -8.41
CA THR A 33 -2.47 4.96 -7.63
C THR A 33 -2.89 5.24 -6.19
N ARG A 34 -3.84 4.44 -5.70
CA ARG A 34 -4.33 4.52 -4.31
C ARG A 34 -3.18 4.32 -3.33
N GLY A 35 -3.30 4.92 -2.15
CA GLY A 35 -2.29 4.86 -1.09
C GLY A 35 -2.19 3.52 -0.35
N ALA A 36 -2.58 2.42 -1.00
CA ALA A 36 -2.53 1.07 -0.44
C ALA A 36 -1.09 0.63 -0.14
N ALA A 37 -0.94 -0.14 0.94
CA ALA A 37 0.32 -0.77 1.28
C ALA A 37 0.73 -1.76 0.17
N PRO A 38 2.00 -1.74 -0.30
CA PRO A 38 2.49 -2.61 -1.37
C PRO A 38 2.20 -4.11 -1.18
N GLU A 39 2.19 -4.55 0.06
CA GLU A 39 2.03 -5.94 0.48
C GLU A 39 0.56 -6.37 0.61
N SER A 40 -0.39 -5.43 0.52
CA SER A 40 -1.81 -5.69 0.64
C SER A 40 -2.43 -6.14 -0.69
N THR A 41 -3.31 -7.13 -0.63
CA THR A 41 -4.13 -7.57 -1.76
C THR A 41 -5.54 -7.02 -1.67
N ALA A 42 -6.23 -6.90 -2.81
CA ALA A 42 -7.65 -6.52 -2.81
C ALA A 42 -8.49 -7.50 -1.97
N GLY A 43 -9.23 -6.96 -1.02
CA GLY A 43 -10.02 -7.72 -0.05
C GLY A 43 -10.94 -6.79 0.74
N THR A 44 -11.37 -7.22 1.92
CA THR A 44 -12.30 -6.43 2.75
C THR A 44 -11.66 -5.12 3.23
N ALA A 45 -10.45 -5.19 3.79
CA ALA A 45 -9.76 -4.03 4.37
C ALA A 45 -9.07 -3.16 3.33
N HIS A 46 -8.52 -3.79 2.28
CA HIS A 46 -7.64 -3.14 1.32
C HIS A 46 -8.19 -3.17 -0.10
N TYR A 47 -7.93 -2.11 -0.86
CA TYR A 47 -8.27 -2.04 -2.27
C TYR A 47 -7.16 -1.31 -3.04
N PRO A 48 -6.04 -2.00 -3.35
CA PRO A 48 -5.03 -1.45 -4.25
C PRO A 48 -5.68 -1.14 -5.61
N GLY A 49 -5.42 0.06 -6.11
CA GLY A 49 -6.04 0.54 -7.33
C GLY A 49 -5.10 1.45 -8.09
N THR A 50 -4.89 1.15 -9.37
CA THR A 50 -4.18 2.03 -10.31
C THR A 50 -5.09 2.33 -11.49
N TYR A 51 -5.16 3.59 -11.87
CA TYR A 51 -6.05 4.08 -12.92
C TYR A 51 -5.26 4.95 -13.90
N ALA A 52 -5.63 4.92 -15.17
CA ALA A 52 -5.12 5.83 -16.18
C ALA A 52 -6.27 6.66 -16.77
N ALA A 53 -6.03 7.96 -16.97
CA ALA A 53 -6.99 8.85 -17.59
C ALA A 53 -7.38 8.36 -18.99
N GLY A 54 -8.69 8.28 -19.25
CA GLY A 54 -9.23 7.78 -20.51
C GLY A 54 -9.23 6.25 -20.66
N CYS A 55 -8.81 5.48 -19.65
CA CYS A 55 -8.91 4.02 -19.66
C CYS A 55 -10.19 3.57 -18.94
N SER A 56 -11.29 3.48 -19.70
CA SER A 56 -12.58 2.98 -19.24
C SER A 56 -12.91 1.63 -19.89
N ASN A 57 -13.82 0.89 -19.26
CA ASN A 57 -14.45 -0.27 -19.86
C ASN A 57 -15.95 -0.21 -19.63
N ARG A 58 -16.73 -0.51 -20.67
CA ARG A 58 -18.18 -0.54 -20.59
C ARG A 58 -18.65 -1.96 -20.27
N LEU A 59 -19.30 -2.13 -19.12
CA LEU A 59 -19.86 -3.40 -18.69
C LEU A 59 -21.33 -3.24 -18.33
N SER A 60 -22.10 -4.31 -18.55
CA SER A 60 -23.49 -4.37 -18.09
C SER A 60 -23.59 -5.23 -16.83
N SER A 61 -24.28 -4.71 -15.83
CA SER A 61 -24.59 -5.39 -14.57
C SER A 61 -26.09 -5.40 -14.33
N ASN A 62 -26.61 -6.46 -13.70
CA ASN A 62 -28.00 -6.46 -13.23
C ASN A 62 -28.07 -5.83 -11.84
N VAL A 63 -28.79 -4.72 -11.71
CA VAL A 63 -29.00 -4.00 -10.46
C VAL A 63 -30.50 -3.96 -10.20
N ALA A 64 -30.94 -4.56 -9.09
CA ALA A 64 -32.36 -4.65 -8.73
C ALA A 64 -33.27 -5.24 -9.85
N GLY A 65 -32.74 -6.17 -10.64
CA GLY A 65 -33.47 -6.81 -11.75
C GLY A 65 -33.37 -6.08 -13.10
N GLU A 66 -32.83 -4.87 -13.12
CA GLU A 66 -32.65 -4.07 -14.33
C GLU A 66 -31.22 -4.19 -14.87
N LYS A 67 -31.08 -4.29 -16.19
CA LYS A 67 -29.76 -4.30 -16.85
C LYS A 67 -29.24 -2.86 -16.95
N VAL A 68 -28.26 -2.53 -16.13
CA VAL A 68 -27.59 -1.23 -16.12
C VAL A 68 -26.26 -1.34 -16.85
N CYS A 69 -26.00 -0.44 -17.80
CA CYS A 69 -24.74 -0.36 -18.53
C CYS A 69 -23.93 0.82 -18.00
N ASN A 70 -22.77 0.54 -17.41
CA ASN A 70 -21.87 1.55 -16.86
C ASN A 70 -20.57 1.56 -17.64
N GLU A 71 -19.98 2.75 -17.76
CA GLU A 71 -18.64 2.93 -18.29
C GLU A 71 -17.76 3.46 -17.17
N ASP A 72 -16.96 2.57 -16.60
CA ASP A 72 -16.18 2.83 -15.40
C ASP A 72 -14.68 2.79 -15.70
N MET A 73 -13.89 3.56 -14.94
CA MET A 73 -12.44 3.47 -15.02
C MET A 73 -11.96 2.08 -14.60
N VAL A 74 -11.07 1.50 -15.41
CA VAL A 74 -10.55 0.16 -15.15
C VAL A 74 -9.47 0.23 -14.07
N ASN A 75 -9.57 -0.65 -13.07
CA ASN A 75 -8.44 -0.91 -12.18
C ASN A 75 -7.37 -1.69 -12.96
N LEU A 76 -6.26 -1.02 -13.26
CA LEU A 76 -5.12 -1.55 -14.01
C LEU A 76 -4.26 -2.50 -13.15
N PRO A 77 -3.35 -3.28 -13.76
CA PRO A 77 -2.39 -4.09 -13.01
C PRO A 77 -1.66 -3.27 -11.95
N ASP A 78 -1.54 -3.84 -10.74
CA ASP A 78 -0.90 -3.19 -9.61
C ASP A 78 0.62 -3.23 -9.73
N TRP A 79 1.20 -2.14 -10.22
CA TRP A 79 2.64 -1.94 -10.32
C TRP A 79 3.32 -1.79 -8.95
N SER A 80 2.55 -1.51 -7.89
CA SER A 80 3.08 -1.21 -6.56
C SER A 80 3.19 -2.45 -5.68
N ARG A 81 2.70 -3.61 -6.16
CA ARG A 81 2.70 -4.85 -5.39
C ARG A 81 4.11 -5.25 -5.00
N MET A 82 4.29 -5.55 -3.72
CA MET A 82 5.56 -6.06 -3.17
C MET A 82 5.26 -6.85 -1.89
N ARG A 83 5.64 -8.12 -1.84
CA ARG A 83 5.51 -8.96 -0.65
C ARG A 83 6.88 -9.21 -0.06
N TYR A 84 6.92 -9.35 1.26
CA TYR A 84 8.16 -9.65 1.97
C TYR A 84 7.92 -10.55 3.18
N ARG A 85 8.93 -11.37 3.52
CA ARG A 85 8.94 -12.20 4.73
C ARG A 85 10.34 -12.38 5.28
N CYS A 86 10.43 -12.65 6.58
CA CYS A 86 11.70 -12.94 7.24
C CYS A 86 12.05 -14.43 7.11
N LEU A 87 13.30 -14.73 6.75
CA LEU A 87 13.91 -16.06 6.74
C LEU A 87 15.07 -16.08 7.76
N PRO A 88 14.78 -16.28 9.05
CA PRO A 88 15.78 -16.25 10.11
C PRO A 88 16.69 -17.49 10.06
N ASP A 89 17.97 -17.33 10.38
CA ASP A 89 18.95 -18.44 10.35
C ASP A 89 18.66 -19.52 11.41
N ASP A 90 18.00 -19.15 12.50
CA ASP A 90 17.76 -19.97 13.69
C ASP A 90 16.32 -20.53 13.79
N GLY A 91 15.54 -20.43 12.71
CA GLY A 91 14.13 -20.81 12.77
C GLY A 91 13.49 -21.04 11.40
N PRO A 92 12.18 -21.37 11.39
CA PRO A 92 11.44 -21.53 10.15
C PRO A 92 11.26 -20.20 9.43
N ALA A 93 11.00 -20.28 8.12
CA ALA A 93 10.53 -19.15 7.33
C ALA A 93 9.27 -18.53 7.97
N GLY A 94 9.24 -17.20 8.05
CA GLY A 94 8.06 -16.46 8.45
C GLY A 94 6.97 -16.48 7.37
N GLU A 95 5.78 -16.05 7.75
CA GLU A 95 4.70 -15.78 6.81
C GLU A 95 4.93 -14.47 6.05
N TRP A 96 4.19 -14.31 4.95
CA TRP A 96 4.18 -13.05 4.20
C TRP A 96 3.51 -11.96 5.04
N LEU A 97 4.29 -10.93 5.38
CA LEU A 97 3.85 -9.88 6.28
C LEU A 97 2.88 -8.93 5.56
N THR A 98 1.83 -8.54 6.29
CA THR A 98 0.84 -7.55 5.85
C THR A 98 0.48 -6.63 7.02
N PRO A 99 -0.14 -5.45 6.77
CA PRO A 99 -0.69 -4.62 7.83
C PRO A 99 -1.70 -5.35 8.74
N ASP A 100 -2.37 -6.39 8.23
CA ASP A 100 -3.31 -7.24 8.96
C ASP A 100 -2.64 -8.27 9.90
N ASP A 101 -1.31 -8.41 9.83
CA ASP A 101 -0.59 -9.43 10.60
C ASP A 101 -0.65 -9.15 12.11
N PRO A 102 -0.93 -10.16 12.97
CA PRO A 102 -0.99 -9.98 14.41
C PRO A 102 0.34 -9.56 15.06
N SER A 103 1.46 -9.68 14.36
CA SER A 103 2.78 -9.22 14.78
C SER A 103 2.99 -7.71 14.58
N VAL A 104 2.10 -7.00 13.87
CA VAL A 104 2.18 -5.54 13.74
C VAL A 104 2.11 -4.88 15.11
N ARG A 105 3.02 -3.94 15.36
CA ARG A 105 3.09 -3.11 16.57
C ARG A 105 2.99 -1.63 16.24
N CYS A 106 3.42 -1.23 15.06
CA CYS A 106 3.22 0.11 14.53
C CYS A 106 2.82 0.02 13.07
N CYS A 107 1.84 0.82 12.69
CA CYS A 107 1.46 1.08 11.31
C CYS A 107 1.09 2.56 11.23
N SER A 108 1.68 3.29 10.29
CA SER A 108 1.31 4.67 10.03
C SER A 108 1.48 5.01 8.56
N ALA A 109 0.69 5.96 8.08
CA ALA A 109 0.84 6.56 6.76
C ALA A 109 0.95 8.08 6.92
N SER A 110 1.82 8.70 6.12
CA SER A 110 2.01 10.14 6.09
C SER A 110 2.09 10.60 4.64
N LEU A 111 1.26 11.57 4.27
CA LEU A 111 1.26 12.20 2.95
C LEU A 111 1.81 13.62 3.05
N ASP A 112 2.96 13.86 2.43
CA ASP A 112 3.48 15.21 2.19
C ASP A 112 2.76 15.83 1.00
N LEU A 113 1.93 16.84 1.29
CA LEU A 113 1.12 17.54 0.31
C LEU A 113 1.94 18.49 -0.58
N ARG A 114 3.11 18.95 -0.12
CA ARG A 114 4.02 19.78 -0.95
C ARG A 114 4.83 18.92 -1.90
N GLY A 115 5.37 17.82 -1.39
CA GLY A 115 6.22 16.91 -2.17
C GLY A 115 5.45 15.91 -3.02
N GLY A 116 4.17 15.65 -2.70
CA GLY A 116 3.40 14.57 -3.31
C GLY A 116 3.94 13.18 -2.94
N ILE A 117 4.51 13.04 -1.74
CA ILE A 117 5.20 11.83 -1.30
C ILE A 117 4.34 11.13 -0.24
N LEU A 118 3.98 9.88 -0.51
CA LEU A 118 3.38 9.00 0.48
C LEU A 118 4.48 8.18 1.16
N THR A 119 4.53 8.24 2.49
CA THR A 119 5.38 7.38 3.31
C THR A 119 4.52 6.49 4.19
N ARG A 120 4.77 5.18 4.20
CA ARG A 120 4.16 4.23 5.15
C ARG A 120 5.25 3.60 6.00
N HIS A 121 5.02 3.52 7.30
CA HIS A 121 5.89 2.83 8.23
C HIS A 121 5.15 1.66 8.86
N LEU A 122 5.80 0.49 8.86
CA LEU A 122 5.35 -0.69 9.56
C LEU A 122 6.45 -1.17 10.51
N PHE A 123 6.03 -1.69 11.65
CA PHE A 123 6.92 -2.32 12.60
C PHE A 123 6.28 -3.62 13.08
N PHE A 124 6.98 -4.73 12.83
CA PHE A 124 6.56 -6.07 13.19
C PHE A 124 7.39 -6.59 14.36
N GLN A 125 6.76 -7.35 15.25
CA GLN A 125 7.43 -8.12 16.30
C GLN A 125 6.72 -9.45 16.49
N ASP A 126 7.41 -10.54 16.18
CA ASP A 126 6.86 -11.89 16.34
C ASP A 126 6.94 -12.42 17.79
N GLY A 127 6.41 -13.62 18.02
CA GLY A 127 6.43 -14.28 19.33
C GLY A 127 7.81 -14.69 19.82
N HIS A 128 8.82 -14.71 18.94
CA HIS A 128 10.22 -14.99 19.28
C HIS A 128 11.01 -13.70 19.57
N GLY A 129 10.37 -12.53 19.51
CA GLY A 129 11.00 -11.24 19.77
C GLY A 129 11.79 -10.68 18.58
N ARG A 130 11.73 -11.32 17.40
CA ARG A 130 12.36 -10.83 16.18
C ARG A 130 11.55 -9.65 15.66
N ARG A 131 12.24 -8.59 15.24
CA ARG A 131 11.60 -7.34 14.84
C ARG A 131 12.03 -6.91 13.44
N LEU A 132 11.09 -6.37 12.70
CA LEU A 132 11.32 -5.82 11.37
C LEU A 132 10.65 -4.45 11.26
N GLY A 133 11.45 -3.42 10.97
CA GLY A 133 10.97 -2.12 10.53
C GLY A 133 10.92 -2.07 9.01
N VAL A 134 9.81 -1.57 8.46
CA VAL A 134 9.60 -1.41 7.03
C VAL A 134 9.17 0.01 6.75
N THR A 135 9.79 0.65 5.76
CA THR A 135 9.40 1.98 5.30
C THR A 135 9.19 1.93 3.79
N HIS A 136 7.97 2.23 3.36
CA HIS A 136 7.62 2.43 1.96
C HIS A 136 7.55 3.93 1.67
N THR A 137 8.14 4.36 0.57
CA THR A 137 8.02 5.72 0.04
C THR A 137 7.57 5.64 -1.41
N ARG A 138 6.51 6.37 -1.77
CA ARG A 138 5.92 6.37 -3.11
C ARG A 138 5.76 7.78 -3.65
N LEU A 139 5.97 7.92 -4.96
CA LEU A 139 5.77 9.13 -5.74
C LEU A 139 5.16 8.76 -7.10
N VAL A 140 4.21 9.58 -7.59
CA VAL A 140 3.81 9.60 -9.01
C VAL A 140 4.30 10.94 -9.57
N HIS A 141 5.23 10.90 -10.52
CA HIS A 141 6.02 12.08 -10.88
C HIS A 141 5.18 13.10 -11.66
N MET A 142 5.20 14.37 -11.23
CA MET A 142 4.42 15.45 -11.85
C MET A 142 5.03 15.97 -13.16
N GLY A 143 6.37 15.93 -13.28
CA GLY A 143 7.09 16.45 -14.46
C GLY A 143 7.32 15.42 -15.58
N ASP A 144 7.13 14.14 -15.28
CA ASP A 144 7.31 13.03 -16.22
C ASP A 144 6.07 12.13 -16.06
N PRO A 145 5.13 12.19 -17.00
CA PRO A 145 3.82 11.61 -16.79
C PRO A 145 3.84 10.06 -16.77
N TYR A 146 4.94 9.43 -17.22
CA TYR A 146 5.07 7.96 -17.27
C TYR A 146 5.83 7.37 -16.09
N LEU A 147 6.37 8.22 -15.21
CA LEU A 147 7.21 7.78 -14.10
C LEU A 147 6.42 7.70 -12.79
N ALA A 148 6.44 6.51 -12.19
CA ALA A 148 6.05 6.30 -10.81
C ALA A 148 7.18 5.55 -10.08
N ILE A 149 7.40 5.88 -8.81
CA ILE A 149 8.53 5.37 -8.03
C ILE A 149 8.00 4.81 -6.73
N GLN A 150 8.52 3.64 -6.36
CA GLN A 150 8.35 3.04 -5.05
C GLN A 150 9.71 2.62 -4.50
N ARG A 151 9.99 3.02 -3.26
CA ARG A 151 11.17 2.62 -2.50
C ARG A 151 10.73 1.92 -1.24
N THR A 152 11.33 0.77 -0.94
CA THR A 152 11.13 0.05 0.32
C THR A 152 12.47 -0.08 1.04
N ALA A 153 12.49 0.26 2.33
CA ALA A 153 13.64 0.08 3.20
C ALA A 153 13.27 -0.85 4.35
N PHE A 154 14.13 -1.85 4.59
CA PHE A 154 13.98 -2.82 5.66
C PHE A 154 15.04 -2.62 6.74
N HIS A 155 14.66 -2.84 7.99
CA HIS A 155 15.60 -2.87 9.12
C HIS A 155 15.24 -4.01 10.07
N GLY A 156 16.10 -5.03 10.13
CA GLY A 156 15.97 -6.13 11.09
C GLY A 156 16.59 -5.76 12.45
N TYR A 157 15.95 -6.15 13.55
CA TYR A 157 16.50 -5.90 14.90
C TYR A 157 16.58 -7.18 15.72
N GLY A 158 17.79 -7.52 16.16
CA GLY A 158 18.02 -8.62 17.10
C GLY A 158 17.89 -10.02 16.49
N TRP A 159 18.07 -10.15 15.18
CA TRP A 159 18.10 -11.44 14.47
C TRP A 159 18.98 -11.35 13.22
N SER A 160 19.42 -12.50 12.72
CA SER A 160 20.19 -12.67 11.48
C SER A 160 19.45 -13.58 10.52
N GLY A 161 19.59 -13.31 9.21
CA GLY A 161 18.99 -14.11 8.15
C GLY A 161 18.74 -13.30 6.89
N VAL A 162 17.80 -13.77 6.08
CA VAL A 162 17.44 -13.17 4.79
C VAL A 162 16.04 -12.54 4.89
N ILE A 163 15.84 -11.44 4.16
CA ILE A 163 14.49 -10.94 3.86
C ILE A 163 14.20 -11.34 2.43
N GLU A 164 13.21 -12.20 2.25
CA GLU A 164 12.73 -12.57 0.91
C GLU A 164 11.75 -11.51 0.43
N VAL A 165 11.87 -11.14 -0.84
CA VAL A 165 11.08 -10.10 -1.50
C VAL A 165 10.55 -10.63 -2.83
N GLU A 166 9.25 -10.42 -3.07
CA GLU A 166 8.57 -10.68 -4.35
C GLU A 166 7.95 -9.36 -4.83
N SER A 167 8.20 -8.96 -6.08
CA SER A 167 7.66 -7.74 -6.71
C SER A 167 7.18 -7.99 -8.12
#